data_AF-A0A7S1CF36-F1
#
_entry.id   AF-A0A7S1CF36-F1
#
_cell.length_a   1.000
_cell.length_b   1.000
_cell.length_c   1.000
_cell.angle_alpha   90.00
_cell.angle_beta   90.00
_cell.angle_gamma   90.00
#
_symmetry.space_group_name_H-M   'P 1'
#
loop_
_entity.id
_entity.type
_entity.pdbx_description
1 polymer ?
#
loop_
_entity_poly.entity_id
_entity_poly.type
_entity_poly.pdbx_seq_one_letter_code
_entity_poly.pdbx_strand_id
1 'polypeptide(L)'
;AGGGGGGDGGWDGADNIFWAVHVSDLHLSKFHPEREATLNELLQVGLPAIRPAFVACTGDITDANKGVGVESRGQNAEEWRAYDRALRGAGVVGDDDGGGGRADTAA
;
A
#
# COMPACT_ATOMS: atom_id res chain seq x y z
N ALA A 1 -24.41 30.85 -41.37
CA ALA A 1 -22.94 30.74 -41.44
C ALA A 1 -22.41 31.06 -40.05
N GLY A 2 -21.78 30.20 -39.28
CA GLY A 2 -21.06 28.97 -39.58
C GLY A 2 -19.78 29.00 -38.74
N GLY A 3 -19.82 28.32 -37.59
CA GLY A 3 -18.69 27.80 -36.80
C GLY A 3 -17.44 28.66 -36.63
N GLY A 4 -17.37 29.43 -35.54
CA GLY A 4 -16.10 29.83 -34.94
C GLY A 4 -15.62 28.72 -34.01
N GLY A 5 -14.75 27.84 -34.51
CA GLY A 5 -14.09 26.82 -33.71
C GLY A 5 -13.06 27.45 -32.78
N GLY A 6 -13.49 27.82 -31.57
CA GLY A 6 -12.59 28.10 -30.46
C GLY A 6 -12.36 26.79 -29.72
N GLY A 7 -11.25 26.11 -30.00
CA GLY A 7 -10.81 24.97 -29.21
C GLY A 7 -10.49 25.43 -27.80
N ASP A 8 -11.43 25.23 -26.88
CA ASP A 8 -11.19 25.22 -25.45
C ASP A 8 -10.48 23.91 -25.08
N GLY A 9 -9.24 23.76 -25.58
CA GLY A 9 -8.29 22.76 -25.10
C GLY A 9 -7.82 23.08 -23.67
N GLY A 10 -8.75 23.49 -22.80
CA GLY A 10 -8.54 23.81 -21.41
C GLY A 10 -8.20 22.53 -20.68
N TRP A 11 -6.90 22.31 -20.48
CA TRP A 11 -6.45 21.57 -19.31
C TRP A 11 -6.81 22.44 -18.10
N ASP A 12 -8.09 22.45 -17.74
CA ASP A 12 -8.59 23.06 -16.52
C ASP A 12 -8.06 22.18 -15.37
N GLY A 13 -6.81 22.48 -15.02
CA GLY A 13 -5.78 21.47 -14.76
C GLY A 13 -5.65 21.02 -13.31
N ALA A 14 -6.72 21.03 -12.54
CA ALA A 14 -6.71 20.55 -11.15
C ALA A 14 -7.72 19.43 -10.88
N ASP A 15 -8.85 19.41 -11.60
CA ASP A 15 -9.96 18.48 -11.30
C ASP A 15 -9.69 17.04 -11.75
N ASN A 16 -8.63 16.83 -12.55
CA ASN A 16 -8.21 15.51 -13.06
C ASN A 16 -6.84 15.07 -12.52
N ILE A 17 -6.35 15.70 -11.45
CA ILE A 17 -5.10 15.31 -10.80
C ILE A 17 -5.42 14.43 -9.58
N PHE A 18 -4.78 13.27 -9.50
CA PHE A 18 -4.80 12.43 -8.31
C PHE A 18 -3.38 11.98 -7.96
N TRP A 19 -3.21 11.61 -6.69
CA TRP A 19 -1.95 11.08 -6.18
C TRP A 19 -2.04 9.56 -6.04
N ALA A 20 -0.94 8.89 -6.32
CA ALA A 20 -0.78 7.47 -6.05
C ALA A 20 0.50 7.27 -5.23
N VAL A 21 0.47 6.30 -4.31
CA VAL A 21 1.66 5.92 -3.55
C VAL A 21 2.10 4.54 -3.99
N HIS A 22 3.36 4.44 -4.40
CA HIS A 22 4.00 3.18 -4.73
C HIS A 22 5.06 2.88 -3.67
N VAL A 23 4.89 1.74 -2.99
CA VAL A 23 5.78 1.24 -1.95
C VAL A 23 6.46 -0.03 -2.47
N SER A 24 7.76 -0.13 -2.26
CA SER A 24 8.58 -1.28 -2.63
C SER A 24 9.71 -1.45 -1.62
N ASP A 25 10.34 -2.61 -1.61
CA ASP A 25 11.58 -2.87 -0.88
C ASP A 25 11.45 -2.60 0.63
N LEU A 26 10.39 -3.19 1.21
CA LEU A 26 10.09 -3.03 2.64
C LEU A 26 11.14 -3.67 3.53
N HIS A 27 11.72 -4.79 3.08
CA HIS A 27 12.72 -5.56 3.81
C HIS A 27 12.41 -5.70 5.31
N LEU A 28 11.19 -6.10 5.66
CA LEU A 28 10.83 -6.42 7.04
C LEU A 28 11.72 -7.55 7.53
N SER A 29 12.24 -7.38 8.74
CA SER A 29 13.14 -8.35 9.36
C SER A 29 12.65 -8.64 10.76
N LYS A 30 12.55 -9.91 11.14
CA LYS A 30 12.22 -10.25 12.54
C LYS A 30 13.30 -9.80 13.53
N PHE A 31 14.50 -9.50 13.03
CA PHE A 31 15.63 -9.04 13.83
C PHE A 31 15.67 -7.51 13.96
N HIS A 32 14.94 -6.81 13.11
CA HIS A 32 14.87 -5.35 13.03
C HIS A 32 13.40 -4.88 13.15
N PRO A 33 12.78 -4.98 14.34
CA PRO A 33 11.38 -4.60 14.56
C PRO A 33 11.10 -3.13 14.26
N GLU A 34 12.12 -2.26 14.25
CA GLU A 34 12.02 -0.88 13.83
C GLU A 34 11.48 -0.71 12.40
N ARG A 35 11.72 -1.70 11.50
CA ARG A 35 11.21 -1.64 10.11
C ARG A 35 9.70 -1.79 10.04
N GLU A 36 9.13 -2.66 10.90
CA GLU A 36 7.68 -2.76 11.06
C GLU A 36 7.10 -1.47 11.65
N ALA A 37 7.80 -0.82 12.59
CA ALA A 37 7.37 0.47 13.13
C ALA A 37 7.36 1.58 12.06
N THR A 38 8.39 1.68 11.22
CA THR A 38 8.42 2.63 10.10
C THR A 38 7.32 2.36 9.07
N LEU A 39 7.04 1.09 8.76
CA LEU A 39 5.89 0.75 7.91
C LEU A 39 4.57 1.23 8.54
N ASN A 40 4.38 1.01 9.85
CA ASN A 40 3.19 1.49 10.55
C ASN A 40 3.07 3.02 10.50
N GLU A 41 4.18 3.76 10.63
CA GLU A 41 4.18 5.23 10.50
C GLU A 41 3.75 5.66 9.10
N LEU A 42 4.26 5.01 8.04
CA LEU A 42 3.80 5.27 6.68
C LEU A 42 2.29 5.03 6.54
N LEU A 43 1.79 3.90 7.05
CA LEU A 43 0.39 3.51 6.93
C LEU A 43 -0.55 4.43 7.73
N GLN A 44 -0.17 4.82 8.95
CA GLN A 44 -1.02 5.56 9.89
C GLN A 44 -0.87 7.08 9.78
N VAL A 45 0.28 7.58 9.31
CA VAL A 45 0.56 9.02 9.24
C VAL A 45 0.77 9.46 7.79
N GLY A 46 1.63 8.76 7.05
CA GLY A 46 1.99 9.13 5.68
C GLY A 46 0.83 9.04 4.70
N LEU A 47 0.13 7.90 4.64
CA LEU A 47 -0.98 7.71 3.72
C LEU A 47 -2.15 8.66 3.99
N PRO A 48 -2.59 8.89 5.25
CA PRO A 48 -3.62 9.89 5.52
C PRO A 48 -3.22 11.32 5.18
N ALA A 49 -1.94 11.67 5.28
CA ALA A 49 -1.45 13.00 4.88
C ALA A 49 -1.49 13.21 3.35
N ILE A 50 -1.12 12.18 2.58
CA ILE A 50 -1.10 12.24 1.11
C ILE A 50 -2.51 12.12 0.51
N ARG A 51 -3.39 11.34 1.13
CA ARG A 51 -4.73 10.95 0.61
C ARG A 51 -4.66 10.44 -0.84
N PRO A 52 -3.86 9.40 -1.12
CA PRO A 52 -3.74 8.88 -2.47
C PRO A 52 -5.04 8.20 -2.93
N ALA A 53 -5.31 8.27 -4.23
CA ALA A 53 -6.42 7.57 -4.86
C ALA A 53 -6.18 6.05 -4.92
N PHE A 54 -4.92 5.62 -4.97
CA PHE A 54 -4.55 4.21 -4.82
C PHE A 54 -3.14 4.05 -4.25
N VAL A 55 -2.91 2.90 -3.60
CA VAL A 55 -1.60 2.50 -3.09
C VAL A 55 -1.23 1.16 -3.71
N ALA A 56 -0.01 1.05 -4.24
CA ALA A 56 0.53 -0.19 -4.75
C ALA A 56 1.75 -0.61 -3.92
N CYS A 57 1.78 -1.86 -3.46
CA CYS A 57 2.93 -2.44 -2.77
C CYS A 57 3.50 -3.58 -3.63
N THR A 58 4.71 -3.41 -4.20
CA THR A 58 5.22 -4.31 -5.25
C THR A 58 6.18 -5.39 -4.78
N GLY A 59 6.55 -5.41 -3.50
CA GLY A 59 7.24 -6.55 -2.92
C GLY A 59 8.59 -6.22 -2.29
N ASP A 60 9.47 -7.22 -2.34
CA ASP A 60 10.65 -7.38 -1.48
C ASP A 60 10.36 -7.11 0.00
N ILE A 61 9.38 -7.89 0.48
CA ILE A 61 8.79 -7.74 1.81
C ILE A 61 9.74 -8.21 2.90
N THR A 62 10.54 -9.25 2.65
CA THR A 62 11.38 -9.88 3.69
C THR A 62 12.83 -9.48 3.54
N ASP A 63 13.52 -9.29 4.66
CA ASP A 63 14.96 -9.06 4.71
C ASP A 63 15.77 -10.31 4.29
N ALA A 64 15.16 -11.50 4.34
CA ALA A 64 15.75 -12.79 3.97
C ALA A 64 17.06 -13.15 4.72
N ASN A 65 17.31 -12.51 5.86
CA ASN A 65 18.49 -12.68 6.70
C ASN A 65 18.16 -13.55 7.94
N LYS A 66 19.16 -14.25 8.51
CA LYS A 66 19.05 -14.98 9.79
C LYS A 66 19.77 -14.28 10.96
N GLY A 67 20.09 -13.00 10.85
CA GLY A 67 20.62 -12.20 11.95
C GLY A 67 22.11 -12.42 12.25
N VAL A 68 22.80 -13.24 11.45
CA VAL A 68 24.25 -13.46 11.51
C VAL A 68 24.77 -13.84 10.12
N GLY A 69 25.70 -13.04 9.59
CA GLY A 69 26.34 -13.25 8.28
C GLY A 69 25.59 -12.63 7.08
N VAL A 70 26.16 -12.80 5.88
CA VAL A 70 25.68 -12.24 4.60
C VAL A 70 24.84 -13.26 3.80
N GLU A 71 24.42 -14.35 4.45
CA GLU A 71 23.89 -15.53 3.77
C GLU A 71 22.36 -15.50 3.75
N SER A 72 21.79 -15.04 2.63
CA SER A 72 20.36 -15.14 2.35
C SER A 72 19.98 -16.62 2.16
N ARG A 73 19.26 -17.20 3.14
CA ARG A 73 18.89 -18.63 3.12
C ARG A 73 17.40 -18.92 3.10
N GLY A 74 16.58 -17.90 2.89
CA GLY A 74 15.15 -18.07 2.64
C GLY A 74 14.29 -17.02 3.33
N GLN A 75 13.07 -16.88 2.82
CA GLN A 75 12.06 -15.99 3.33
C GLN A 75 11.55 -16.49 4.68
N ASN A 76 11.30 -15.58 5.62
CA ASN A 76 10.82 -15.93 6.94
C ASN A 76 9.32 -15.67 7.05
N ALA A 77 8.54 -16.69 7.38
CA ALA A 77 7.09 -16.58 7.53
C ALA A 77 6.66 -15.52 8.57
N GLU A 78 7.49 -15.24 9.58
CA GLU A 78 7.16 -14.22 10.58
C GLU A 78 7.20 -12.79 10.01
N GLU A 79 8.05 -12.53 9.01
CA GLU A 79 8.14 -11.23 8.34
C GLU A 79 6.90 -10.99 7.47
N TRP A 80 6.40 -12.05 6.83
CA TRP A 80 5.11 -12.02 6.13
C TRP A 80 3.93 -11.78 7.08
N ARG A 81 3.95 -12.37 8.27
CA ARG A 81 2.92 -12.12 9.29
C ARG A 81 3.01 -10.69 9.84
N ALA A 82 4.20 -10.15 10.02
CA ALA A 82 4.39 -8.75 10.40
C ALA A 82 3.79 -7.80 9.35
N TYR A 83 4.03 -8.07 8.07
CA TYR A 83 3.40 -7.35 6.97
C TYR A 83 1.86 -7.40 7.04
N ASP A 84 1.28 -8.60 7.14
CA ASP A 84 -0.19 -8.78 7.24
C ASP A 84 -0.79 -8.06 8.45
N ARG A 85 -0.15 -8.18 9.63
CA ARG A 85 -0.59 -7.47 10.85
C ARG A 85 -0.56 -5.96 10.68
N ALA A 86 0.50 -5.40 10.07
CA ALA A 86 0.61 -3.97 9.83
C ALA A 86 -0.51 -3.47 8.92
N LEU A 87 -0.80 -4.20 7.84
CA LEU A 87 -1.88 -3.85 6.91
C LEU A 87 -3.27 -3.93 7.53
N ARG A 88 -3.56 -5.01 8.27
CA ARG A 88 -4.83 -5.19 8.98
C ARG A 88 -5.01 -4.17 10.09
N GLY A 89 -3.96 -3.91 10.87
CA GLY A 89 -3.96 -2.89 11.92
C GLY A 89 -4.19 -1.48 11.40
N ALA A 90 -3.77 -1.20 10.17
CA ALA A 90 -4.05 0.06 9.48
C ALA A 90 -5.42 0.10 8.75
N GLY A 91 -6.18 -1.00 8.76
CA GLY A 91 -7.45 -1.11 8.05
C GLY A 91 -7.33 -1.07 6.52
N VAL A 92 -6.14 -1.37 5.99
CA VAL A 92 -5.86 -1.37 4.53
C VAL A 92 -6.40 -2.63 3.86
N VAL A 93 -6.46 -3.73 4.61
CA VAL A 93 -7.05 -5.00 4.17
C VAL A 93 -8.32 -5.20 5.01
N GLY A 94 -9.45 -5.47 4.34
CA GLY A 94 -10.71 -5.77 5.02
C GLY A 94 -10.63 -7.09 5.82
N ASP A 95 -11.56 -7.30 6.74
CA ASP A 95 -11.67 -8.51 7.58
C ASP A 95 -12.10 -9.77 6.80
N ASP A 96 -11.80 -9.85 5.50
CA ASP A 96 -12.25 -10.91 4.61
C ASP A 96 -11.42 -12.19 4.82
N ASP A 97 -11.68 -12.89 5.92
CA ASP A 97 -11.10 -14.19 6.27
C ASP A 97 -11.67 -15.36 5.42
N GLY A 98 -11.98 -15.13 4.14
CA GLY A 98 -12.34 -16.18 3.19
C GLY A 98 -13.69 -16.88 3.43
N GLY A 99 -14.54 -16.37 4.33
CA GLY A 99 -15.91 -16.85 4.52
C GLY A 99 -16.90 -16.01 3.70
N GLY A 100 -17.22 -16.45 2.49
CA GLY A 100 -18.14 -15.75 1.60
C GLY A 100 -19.49 -15.41 2.25
N GLY A 101 -19.84 -14.12 2.22
CA GLY A 101 -21.17 -13.62 2.53
C GLY A 101 -21.43 -12.37 1.70
N ARG A 102 -21.97 -12.57 0.48
CA ARG A 102 -22.62 -11.48 -0.24
C ARG A 102 -23.78 -10.99 0.62
N ALA A 103 -23.63 -9.82 1.23
CA ALA A 103 -24.78 -9.05 1.70
C ALA A 103 -25.39 -8.39 0.47
N ASP A 104 -26.29 -9.14 -0.16
CA ASP A 104 -27.18 -8.62 -1.18
C ASP A 104 -27.96 -7.44 -0.58
N THR A 105 -27.70 -6.24 -1.09
CA THR A 105 -28.50 -5.06 -0.79
C THR A 105 -29.86 -5.25 -1.46
N ALA A 106 -30.90 -5.46 -0.68
CA ALA A 106 -32.28 -5.44 -1.14
C ALA A 106 -33.13 -4.52 -0.25
N ALA A 107 -33.60 -3.45 -0.90
CA ALA A 107 -34.73 -2.56 -0.58
C ALA A 107 -34.68 -1.74 0.71
#